data_AF-A0A0B2QBY2-F1
#
_entry.id   AF-A0A0B2QBY2-F1
#
_cell.length_a   1.000
_cell.length_b   1.000
_cell.length_c   1.000
_cell.angle_alpha   90.00
_cell.angle_beta   90.00
_cell.angle_gamma   90.00
#
_symmetry.space_group_name_H-M   'P 1'
#
loop_
_entity.id
_entity.type
_entity.pdbx_description
1 polymer ?
#
loop_
_entity_poly.entity_id
_entity_poly.type
_entity_poly.pdbx_seq_one_letter_code
_entity_poly.pdbx_strand_id
1 'polypeptide(L)'
;MTEGDFAINGGFPGARVTPSSVTGRFAAVCSKVQNSCIDHELPLPSVLKSPFIIVDGPQSSATGNPEEITKLFPKLIAKPFPKLFGQPSAALVSSDSHAPHANRKLKIGVVLSGVQPPDGHNVIFGIFDKE
;
A
#
# COMPACT_ATOMS: atom_id res chain seq x y z
N MET A 1 -29.57 -37.28 -8.47
CA MET A 1 -30.64 -37.98 -9.22
C MET A 1 -31.95 -37.52 -8.59
N THR A 2 -32.80 -36.73 -9.24
CA THR A 2 -33.10 -36.70 -10.68
C THR A 2 -33.53 -35.30 -11.11
N GLU A 3 -33.09 -34.94 -12.31
CA GLU A 3 -33.34 -33.72 -13.07
C GLU A 3 -34.84 -33.44 -13.26
N GLY A 4 -35.22 -32.16 -13.23
CA GLY A 4 -36.55 -31.66 -13.60
C GLY A 4 -36.44 -30.79 -14.85
N ASP A 5 -36.71 -31.43 -15.98
CA ASP A 5 -36.74 -30.91 -17.35
C ASP A 5 -37.81 -29.81 -17.54
N PHE A 6 -37.48 -28.71 -18.22
CA PHE A 6 -38.48 -27.75 -18.69
C PHE A 6 -38.27 -27.47 -20.18
N ALA A 7 -39.14 -28.08 -20.98
CA ALA A 7 -39.17 -27.99 -22.42
C ALA A 7 -39.46 -26.56 -22.92
N ILE A 8 -38.66 -26.11 -23.89
CA ILE A 8 -38.91 -24.88 -24.66
C ILE A 8 -39.65 -25.24 -25.96
N ASN A 9 -40.96 -24.96 -26.00
CA ASN A 9 -41.71 -24.97 -27.25
C ASN A 9 -41.34 -23.71 -28.05
N GLY A 10 -40.72 -23.93 -29.21
CA GLY A 10 -40.22 -22.89 -30.09
C GLY A 10 -41.25 -22.30 -31.03
N GLY A 11 -40.93 -21.08 -31.49
CA GLY A 11 -41.42 -20.52 -32.74
C GLY A 11 -41.55 -19.00 -32.70
N PHE A 12 -40.55 -18.27 -33.21
CA PHE A 12 -40.67 -17.18 -34.19
C PHE A 12 -39.26 -16.80 -34.71
N PRO A 13 -39.08 -16.52 -36.02
CA PRO A 13 -37.77 -16.43 -36.66
C PRO A 13 -37.24 -14.99 -36.68
N GLY A 14 -35.92 -14.83 -36.64
CA GLY A 14 -35.24 -13.65 -37.15
C GLY A 14 -34.64 -12.73 -36.09
N ALA A 15 -33.41 -13.04 -35.70
CA ALA A 15 -32.27 -12.12 -35.51
C ALA A 15 -31.28 -12.83 -34.59
N ARG A 16 -30.16 -13.31 -35.16
CA ARG A 16 -29.03 -13.79 -34.36
C ARG A 16 -28.39 -12.59 -33.66
N VAL A 17 -28.91 -12.23 -32.49
CA VAL A 17 -28.18 -11.41 -31.54
C VAL A 17 -27.18 -12.36 -30.87
N THR A 18 -25.95 -12.38 -31.37
CA THR A 18 -24.84 -12.96 -30.61
C THR A 18 -24.77 -12.21 -29.27
N PRO A 19 -24.92 -12.88 -28.12
CA PRO A 19 -24.67 -12.22 -26.86
C PRO A 19 -23.20 -11.79 -26.86
N SER A 20 -22.96 -10.49 -26.76
CA SER A 20 -21.63 -9.95 -26.48
C SER A 20 -21.11 -10.66 -25.24
N SER A 21 -19.96 -11.34 -25.37
CA SER A 21 -19.23 -11.92 -24.25
C SER A 21 -18.83 -10.79 -23.30
N VAL A 22 -19.68 -10.49 -22.32
CA VAL A 22 -19.33 -9.60 -21.22
C VAL A 22 -18.40 -10.40 -20.31
N THR A 23 -17.12 -10.41 -20.65
CA THR A 23 -16.05 -10.77 -19.71
C THR A 23 -15.84 -9.58 -18.76
N GLY A 24 -16.90 -9.24 -18.02
CA GLY A 24 -16.85 -8.28 -16.93
C GLY A 24 -16.50 -9.03 -15.66
N ARG A 25 -15.52 -8.52 -14.90
CA ARG A 25 -15.26 -9.04 -13.54
C ARG A 25 -16.53 -8.79 -12.73
N PHE A 26 -17.19 -9.85 -12.26
CA PHE A 26 -18.29 -9.72 -11.32
C PHE A 26 -17.81 -8.88 -10.13
N ALA A 27 -18.58 -7.85 -9.77
CA ALA A 27 -18.36 -7.16 -8.51
C ALA A 27 -18.42 -8.22 -7.41
N ALA A 28 -17.34 -8.39 -6.66
CA ALA A 28 -17.32 -9.34 -5.56
C ALA A 28 -18.46 -8.96 -4.62
N VAL A 29 -19.38 -9.90 -4.38
CA VAL A 29 -20.42 -9.70 -3.38
C VAL A 29 -19.73 -9.79 -2.02
N CYS A 30 -19.34 -8.63 -1.48
CA CYS A 30 -18.77 -8.55 -0.15
C CYS A 30 -19.80 -8.97 0.90
N SER A 31 -19.39 -9.80 1.85
CA SER A 31 -20.23 -10.17 2.99
C SER A 31 -20.54 -8.95 3.85
N LYS A 32 -21.57 -9.05 4.69
CA LYS A 32 -21.92 -7.99 5.65
C LYS A 32 -20.73 -7.58 6.53
N VAL A 33 -19.92 -8.56 6.96
CA VAL A 33 -18.72 -8.31 7.78
C VAL A 33 -17.64 -7.63 6.97
N GLN A 34 -17.40 -8.08 5.73
CA GLN A 34 -16.41 -7.44 4.85
C GLN A 34 -16.76 -5.97 4.60
N ASN A 35 -18.02 -5.66 4.34
CA ASN A 35 -18.47 -4.28 4.19
C ASN A 35 -18.27 -3.47 5.47
N SER A 36 -18.63 -4.02 6.63
CA SER A 36 -18.44 -3.33 7.91
C SER A 36 -16.97 -3.08 8.24
N CYS A 37 -16.05 -3.94 7.80
CA CYS A 37 -14.62 -3.77 8.06
C CYS A 37 -13.98 -2.70 7.17
N ILE A 38 -14.57 -2.37 6.02
CA ILE A 38 -14.07 -1.32 5.12
C ILE A 38 -14.16 0.07 5.80
N ASP A 39 -15.24 0.32 6.54
CA ASP A 39 -15.49 1.60 7.21
C ASP A 39 -14.78 1.72 8.58
N HIS A 40 -13.98 0.72 8.96
CA HIS A 40 -13.28 0.73 10.24
C HIS A 40 -12.05 1.64 10.19
N GLU A 41 -12.11 2.78 10.88
CA GLU A 41 -10.97 3.69 11.02
C GLU A 41 -9.80 3.05 11.79
N LEU A 42 -8.60 3.15 11.21
CA LEU A 42 -7.39 2.66 11.87
C LEU A 42 -6.86 3.71 12.86
N PRO A 43 -6.51 3.31 14.10
CA PRO A 43 -5.98 4.25 15.07
C PRO A 43 -4.60 4.75 14.64
N LEU A 44 -4.51 6.04 14.34
CA LEU A 44 -3.25 6.72 14.04
C LEU A 44 -2.55 7.21 15.32
N PRO A 45 -1.21 7.09 15.41
CA PRO A 45 -0.40 7.80 16.40
C PRO A 45 -0.68 9.31 16.38
N SER A 46 -0.74 9.94 17.55
CA SER A 46 -1.08 11.36 17.68
C SER A 46 -0.19 12.29 16.86
N VAL A 47 1.10 11.98 16.75
CA VAL A 47 2.08 12.76 15.97
C VAL A 47 1.79 12.80 14.47
N LEU A 48 1.06 11.83 13.93
CA LEU A 48 0.68 11.78 12.52
C LEU A 48 -0.63 12.53 12.22
N LYS A 49 -1.37 12.95 13.25
CA LYS A 49 -2.64 13.68 13.11
C LYS A 49 -2.46 15.20 13.01
N SER A 50 -1.24 15.69 13.21
CA SER A 50 -0.89 17.11 13.19
C SER A 50 0.42 17.31 12.41
N PRO A 51 0.74 18.53 11.97
CA PRO A 51 2.07 18.81 11.42
C PRO A 51 3.16 18.38 12.41
N PHE A 52 4.26 17.85 11.86
CA PHE A 52 5.39 17.36 12.64
C PHE A 52 6.70 17.76 11.97
N ILE A 53 7.75 17.78 12.78
CA ILE A 53 9.13 17.92 12.33
C ILE A 53 9.88 16.61 12.56
N ILE A 54 10.93 16.40 11.78
CA ILE A 54 11.85 15.27 11.93
C ILE A 54 13.05 15.75 12.73
N VAL A 55 13.37 15.04 13.81
CA VAL A 55 14.54 15.29 14.66
C VAL A 55 15.49 14.10 14.54
N ASP A 56 16.76 14.41 14.27
CA ASP A 56 17.82 13.41 14.21
C ASP A 56 18.19 12.92 15.62
N GLY A 57 18.28 11.60 15.76
CA GLY A 57 18.73 10.89 16.94
C GLY A 57 20.16 10.36 16.82
N PRO A 58 20.55 9.37 17.65
CA PRO A 58 21.88 8.78 17.63
C PRO A 58 22.22 8.11 16.29
N GLN A 59 23.52 8.00 15.98
CA GLN A 59 23.99 7.27 14.81
C GLN A 59 23.67 5.78 14.89
N SER A 60 23.22 5.19 13.79
CA SER A 60 23.01 3.75 13.67
C SER A 60 24.32 2.97 13.54
N SER A 61 24.30 1.71 13.97
CA SER A 61 25.37 0.74 13.73
C SER A 61 24.76 -0.64 13.48
N ALA A 62 25.53 -1.54 12.90
CA ALA A 62 25.11 -2.92 12.71
C ALA A 62 25.27 -3.72 14.01
N THR A 63 24.32 -4.64 14.27
CA THR A 63 24.39 -5.57 15.41
C THR A 63 25.61 -6.51 15.32
N GLY A 64 26.08 -6.83 14.11
CA GLY A 64 27.22 -7.71 13.89
C GLY A 64 28.17 -7.17 12.83
N ASN A 65 29.47 -7.28 13.09
CA ASN A 65 30.57 -6.97 12.17
C ASN A 65 30.49 -5.58 11.49
N PRO A 66 30.44 -4.48 12.27
CA PRO A 66 30.26 -3.13 11.75
C PRO A 66 31.40 -2.69 10.81
N GLU A 67 32.62 -3.19 11.03
CA GLU A 67 33.78 -2.85 10.22
C GLU A 67 33.69 -3.42 8.80
N GLU A 68 33.27 -4.68 8.66
CA GLU A 68 33.09 -5.29 7.34
C GLU A 68 31.92 -4.67 6.59
N ILE A 69 30.80 -4.42 7.27
CA ILE A 69 29.62 -3.78 6.67
C ILE A 69 29.97 -2.37 6.20
N THR A 70 30.76 -1.62 6.96
CA THR A 70 31.27 -0.31 6.53
C THR A 70 32.06 -0.43 5.21
N LYS A 71 32.82 -1.52 5.03
CA LYS A 71 33.57 -1.84 3.79
C LYS A 71 32.69 -2.38 2.65
N LEU A 72 31.42 -2.71 2.88
CA LEU A 72 30.46 -3.05 1.81
C LEU A 72 29.76 -1.81 1.23
N PHE A 73 29.67 -0.72 2.01
CA PHE A 73 29.14 0.57 1.55
C PHE A 73 30.17 1.67 1.16
N PRO A 74 31.43 1.39 0.72
CA PRO A 74 32.45 2.41 0.45
C PRO A 74 32.47 2.89 -1.01
N LYS A 75 31.53 2.48 -1.89
CA LYS A 75 31.52 2.86 -3.32
C LYS A 75 30.30 3.66 -3.78
N LEU A 76 29.38 4.02 -2.89
CA LEU A 76 28.32 5.01 -3.18
C LEU A 76 28.83 6.47 -3.12
N ILE A 77 30.13 6.66 -2.90
CA ILE A 77 30.77 7.96 -2.64
C ILE A 77 31.18 8.71 -3.91
N ALA A 78 30.95 8.13 -5.10
CA ALA A 78 31.15 8.79 -6.39
C ALA A 78 29.80 9.16 -7.04
N LYS A 79 29.09 10.14 -6.46
CA LYS A 79 27.78 10.75 -6.87
C LYS A 79 26.53 9.83 -6.78
N PRO A 80 25.31 10.40 -6.61
CA PRO A 80 24.85 11.38 -5.62
C PRO A 80 24.27 10.66 -4.39
N PHE A 81 24.71 9.44 -4.08
CA PHE A 81 24.08 8.66 -3.03
C PHE A 81 24.64 9.03 -1.65
N PRO A 82 23.79 9.46 -0.71
CA PRO A 82 24.22 9.73 0.65
C PRO A 82 24.78 8.47 1.31
N LYS A 83 25.77 8.65 2.19
CA LYS A 83 26.35 7.60 3.02
C LYS A 83 25.24 6.90 3.81
N LEU A 84 24.91 5.66 3.42
CA LEU A 84 23.78 4.91 3.98
C LEU A 84 24.09 4.28 5.34
N PHE A 85 25.35 3.86 5.53
CA PHE A 85 25.79 3.29 6.80
C PHE A 85 26.11 4.39 7.82
N GLY A 86 25.54 4.27 9.03
CA GLY A 86 25.74 5.23 10.12
C GLY A 86 24.81 6.45 10.08
N GLN A 87 23.71 6.40 9.32
CA GLN A 87 22.71 7.46 9.33
C GLN A 87 22.06 7.58 10.73
N PRO A 88 21.70 8.80 11.17
CA PRO A 88 21.01 8.99 12.43
C PRO A 88 19.61 8.36 12.38
N SER A 89 19.13 7.90 13.54
CA SER A 89 17.70 7.57 13.70
C SER A 89 16.84 8.82 13.52
N ALA A 90 15.60 8.67 13.04
CA ALA A 90 14.66 9.77 12.91
C ALA A 90 13.54 9.65 13.95
N ALA A 91 13.22 10.74 14.63
CA ALA A 91 12.06 10.85 15.52
C ALA A 91 11.10 11.92 14.99
N LEU A 92 9.80 11.66 15.09
CA LEU A 92 8.76 12.63 14.75
C LEU A 92 8.35 13.39 16.01
N VAL A 93 8.31 14.71 15.93
CA VAL A 93 7.85 15.58 17.03
C VAL A 93 6.77 16.52 16.50
N SER A 94 5.66 16.62 17.21
CA SER A 94 4.57 17.55 16.86
C SER A 94 5.09 18.98 16.74
N SER A 95 4.60 19.72 15.74
CA SER A 95 5.00 21.10 15.47
C SER A 95 3.77 21.94 15.12
N ASP A 96 3.73 23.17 15.62
CA ASP A 96 2.70 24.15 15.23
C ASP A 96 2.98 24.78 13.86
N SER A 97 4.19 24.58 13.33
CA SER A 97 4.56 25.07 12.01
C SER A 97 4.17 24.03 10.96
N HIS A 98 3.38 24.44 9.95
CA HIS A 98 3.33 23.70 8.70
C HIS A 98 4.73 23.74 8.10
N ALA A 99 5.51 22.67 8.27
CA ALA A 99 6.65 22.44 7.41
C ALA A 99 6.13 22.56 5.97
N PRO A 100 6.86 23.25 5.06
CA PRO A 100 6.44 23.37 3.69
C PRO A 100 6.58 21.98 3.05
N HIS A 101 5.57 21.13 3.25
CA HIS A 101 5.35 19.99 2.41
C HIS A 101 5.14 20.60 1.03
N ALA A 102 6.19 20.55 0.22
CA ALA A 102 6.11 20.99 -1.15
C ALA A 102 4.91 20.23 -1.74
N ASN A 103 3.85 20.94 -2.13
CA ASN A 103 2.60 20.44 -2.73
C ASN A 103 2.89 19.79 -4.10
N ARG A 104 3.81 18.84 -4.11
CA ARG A 104 4.37 18.15 -5.25
C ARG A 104 3.68 16.81 -5.29
N LYS A 105 3.01 16.53 -6.41
CA LYS A 105 2.45 15.21 -6.69
C LYS A 105 3.60 14.21 -6.70
N LEU A 106 3.63 13.31 -5.72
CA LEU A 106 4.60 12.22 -5.65
C LEU A 106 4.12 11.05 -6.50
N LYS A 107 5.05 10.40 -7.23
CA LYS A 107 4.81 9.11 -7.89
C LYS A 107 5.51 8.04 -7.07
N ILE A 108 4.74 7.23 -6.36
CA ILE A 108 5.24 6.20 -5.43
C ILE A 108 4.97 4.82 -6.06
N GLY A 109 6.00 3.99 -6.15
CA GLY A 109 5.87 2.58 -6.52
C GLY A 109 5.92 1.72 -5.26
N VAL A 110 4.98 0.79 -5.12
CA VAL A 110 4.91 -0.14 -3.98
C VAL A 110 5.17 -1.56 -4.49
N VAL A 111 6.06 -2.30 -3.81
CA VAL A 111 6.38 -3.71 -4.11
C VAL A 111 6.08 -4.54 -2.87
N LEU A 112 5.29 -5.60 -3.02
CA LEU A 112 5.03 -6.58 -1.96
C LEU A 112 5.95 -7.78 -2.19
N SER A 113 6.80 -8.10 -1.21
CA SER A 113 7.76 -9.20 -1.28
C SER A 113 7.50 -10.24 -0.19
N GLY A 114 7.68 -11.52 -0.51
CA GLY A 114 7.46 -12.63 0.43
C GLY A 114 5.99 -13.06 0.54
N VAL A 115 5.63 -13.67 1.66
CA VAL A 115 4.26 -14.12 1.93
C VAL A 115 3.39 -12.91 2.27
N GLN A 116 2.18 -12.85 1.70
CA GLN A 116 1.24 -11.77 1.96
C GLN A 116 0.69 -11.88 3.39
N PRO A 117 0.98 -10.91 4.27
CA PRO A 117 0.35 -10.88 5.59
C PRO A 117 -1.11 -10.44 5.45
N PRO A 118 -2.00 -10.88 6.37
CA PRO A 118 -3.43 -10.57 6.32
C PRO A 118 -3.73 -9.05 6.26
N ASP A 119 -2.81 -8.22 6.77
CA ASP A 119 -2.99 -6.78 6.93
C ASP A 119 -2.20 -5.92 5.92
N GLY A 120 -1.59 -6.54 4.90
CA GLY A 120 -0.75 -5.81 3.94
C GLY A 120 -1.49 -4.71 3.16
N HIS A 121 -2.82 -4.79 3.10
CA HIS A 121 -3.66 -3.80 2.43
C HIS A 121 -3.77 -2.48 3.21
N ASN A 122 -3.71 -2.52 4.55
CA ASN A 122 -3.75 -1.32 5.39
C ASN A 122 -2.51 -0.44 5.24
N VAL A 123 -1.35 -1.05 4.95
CA VAL A 123 -0.12 -0.32 4.61
C VAL A 123 -0.28 0.46 3.31
N ILE A 124 -0.93 -0.13 2.30
CA ILE A 124 -1.15 0.53 1.00
C ILE A 124 -2.16 1.66 1.17
N PHE A 125 -3.23 1.43 1.94
CA PHE A 125 -4.22 2.45 2.26
C PHE A 125 -3.57 3.66 2.96
N GLY A 126 -2.76 3.44 4.00
CA GLY A 126 -2.09 4.53 4.72
C GLY A 126 -1.07 5.33 3.90
N ILE A 127 -0.49 4.76 2.84
CA ILE A 127 0.39 5.50 1.90
C ILE A 127 -0.44 6.31 0.88
N PHE A 128 -1.59 5.79 0.49
CA PHE A 128 -2.48 6.44 -0.48
C PHE A 128 -3.34 7.52 0.15
N ASP A 129 -3.67 7.39 1.44
CA ASP A 129 -4.57 8.29 2.15
C ASP A 129 -4.12 9.74 1.97
N LYS A 130 -5.06 10.59 1.58
CA LYS A 130 -4.82 11.96 1.07
C LYS A 130 -5.40 13.05 1.95
N GLU A 131 -5.89 12.72 3.14
CA GLU A 131 -6.27 13.77 4.11
C GLU A 131 -5.06 14.54 4.65
#